data_AF-A0A6L9QQ12-F1
#
_entry.id   AF-A0A6L9QQ12-F1
#
_cell.length_a   1.000
_cell.length_b   1.000
_cell.length_c   1.000
_cell.angle_alpha   90.00
_cell.angle_beta   90.00
_cell.angle_gamma   90.00
#
_symmetry.space_group_name_H-M   'P 1'
#
loop_
_entity.id
_entity.type
_entity.pdbx_description
1 polymer ?
#
loop_
_entity_poly.entity_id
_entity_poly.type
_entity_poly.pdbx_seq_one_letter_code
_entity_poly.pdbx_strand_id
1 'polypeptide(L)'
;MTESRTPERRSSLAGRLARLGFTDAARAEWLLRDAERGTGSRPGDDLLDALGGTADPDLALDGLLRLLAAADEHGVGGELR
;
A
#
# COMPACT_ATOMS: atom_id res chain seq x y z
N MET A 1 -0.31 33.05 26.38
CA MET A 1 -0.21 31.58 26.42
C MET A 1 -0.08 31.10 24.99
N THR A 2 1.15 30.82 24.54
CA THR A 2 1.40 30.26 23.21
C THR A 2 1.02 28.79 23.23
N GLU A 3 -0.03 28.44 22.49
CA GLU A 3 -0.50 27.07 22.37
C GLU A 3 0.57 26.22 21.69
N SER A 4 1.07 25.22 22.43
CA SER A 4 1.97 24.20 21.92
C SER A 4 1.22 23.36 20.88
N ARG A 5 1.31 23.73 19.61
CA ARG A 5 0.99 22.80 18.52
C ARG A 5 2.10 21.74 18.51
N THR A 6 2.00 20.72 19.36
CA THR A 6 2.67 19.45 19.14
C THR A 6 1.97 18.81 17.94
N PRO A 7 2.59 18.77 16.74
CA PRO A 7 2.05 17.89 15.73
C PRO A 7 2.25 16.48 16.28
N GLU A 8 1.19 15.77 16.62
CA GLU A 8 1.26 14.30 16.65
C GLU A 8 2.00 13.91 15.37
N ARG A 9 3.21 13.37 15.49
CA ARG A 9 3.97 12.82 14.36
C ARG A 9 3.25 11.56 13.89
N ARG A 10 2.05 11.72 13.33
CA ARG A 10 1.38 10.66 12.58
C ARG A 10 2.30 10.36 11.42
N SER A 11 3.03 9.24 11.53
CA SER A 11 3.74 8.66 10.40
C SER A 11 2.71 8.46 9.30
N SER A 12 2.80 9.25 8.23
CA SER A 12 1.99 9.03 7.04
C SER A 12 2.32 7.67 6.44
N LEU A 13 1.36 7.05 5.75
CA LEU A 13 1.61 5.79 5.03
C LEU A 13 2.70 6.00 3.98
N ALA A 14 2.68 7.11 3.22
CA ALA A 14 3.79 7.48 2.34
C ALA A 14 5.16 7.52 3.06
N GLY A 15 5.24 8.10 4.26
CA GLY A 15 6.49 8.12 5.02
C GLY A 15 6.95 6.74 5.51
N ARG A 16 6.03 5.78 5.66
CA ARG A 16 6.35 4.37 5.91
C ARG A 16 6.83 3.68 4.64
N LEU A 17 6.12 3.84 3.52
CA LEU A 17 6.45 3.25 2.22
C LEU A 17 7.82 3.73 1.73
N ALA A 18 8.15 5.01 1.90
CA ALA A 18 9.47 5.53 1.55
C ALA A 18 10.61 4.84 2.34
N ARG A 19 10.37 4.47 3.61
CA ARG A 19 11.33 3.70 4.42
C ARG A 19 11.43 2.23 4.02
N LEU A 20 10.40 1.70 3.36
CA LEU A 20 10.37 0.36 2.78
C LEU A 20 11.00 0.31 1.38
N GLY A 21 11.47 1.43 0.83
CA GLY A 21 12.16 1.47 -0.45
C GLY A 21 11.28 1.79 -1.66
N PHE A 22 10.02 2.19 -1.47
CA PHE A 22 9.20 2.71 -2.55
C PHE A 22 9.77 4.05 -3.06
N THR A 23 9.97 4.13 -4.37
CA THR A 23 10.44 5.32 -5.10
C THR A 23 9.34 6.37 -5.17
N ASP A 24 8.11 5.97 -5.49
CA ASP A 24 6.94 6.86 -5.51
C ASP A 24 5.95 6.48 -4.41
N ALA A 25 6.37 6.73 -3.17
CA ALA A 25 5.59 6.41 -1.98
C ALA A 25 4.18 7.07 -1.95
N ALA A 26 4.01 8.23 -2.61
CA ALA A 26 2.72 8.91 -2.68
C ALA A 26 1.76 8.18 -3.64
N ARG A 27 2.24 7.78 -4.81
CA ARG A 27 1.49 6.94 -5.75
C ARG A 27 1.16 5.59 -5.14
N ALA A 28 2.11 4.94 -4.49
CA ALA A 28 1.89 3.67 -3.80
C ALA A 28 0.83 3.79 -2.70
N GLU A 29 0.85 4.86 -1.88
CA GLU A 29 -0.21 5.12 -0.90
C GLU A 29 -1.59 5.29 -1.57
N TRP A 30 -1.66 6.02 -2.68
CA TRP A 30 -2.91 6.20 -3.42
C TRP A 30 -3.47 4.87 -3.94
N LEU A 31 -2.61 4.04 -4.54
CA LEU A 31 -2.97 2.71 -5.07
C LEU A 31 -3.48 1.78 -3.95
N LEU A 32 -2.79 1.73 -2.81
CA LEU A 32 -3.22 0.91 -1.67
C LEU A 32 -4.56 1.36 -1.09
N ARG A 33 -4.81 2.68 -1.04
CA ARG A 33 -6.11 3.23 -0.61
C ARG A 33 -7.22 2.94 -1.61
N ASP A 34 -6.90 2.91 -2.91
CA ASP A 34 -7.87 2.54 -3.94
C ASP A 34 -8.24 1.06 -3.86
N ALA A 35 -7.24 0.19 -3.70
CA ALA A 35 -7.46 -1.24 -3.45
C ALA A 35 -8.29 -1.49 -2.19
N GLU A 36 -8.02 -0.78 -1.09
CA GLU A 36 -8.81 -0.86 0.16
C GLU A 36 -10.28 -0.48 -0.06
N ARG A 37 -10.58 0.51 -0.92
CA ARG A 37 -11.98 0.86 -1.28
C ARG A 37 -12.66 -0.25 -2.07
N GLY A 38 -11.93 -0.93 -2.95
CA GLY A 38 -12.46 -2.02 -3.77
C GLY A 38 -12.73 -3.30 -2.97
N THR A 39 -11.87 -3.61 -2.00
CA THR A 39 -11.96 -4.87 -1.22
C THR A 39 -12.62 -4.71 0.14
N GLY A 40 -12.70 -3.49 0.67
CA GLY A 40 -13.11 -3.22 2.05
C GLY A 40 -12.06 -3.64 3.09
N SER A 41 -10.87 -4.07 2.68
CA SER A 41 -9.82 -4.54 3.56
C SER A 41 -8.50 -3.80 3.31
N ARG A 42 -7.87 -3.37 4.40
CA ARG A 42 -6.58 -2.69 4.33
C ARG A 42 -5.46 -3.71 4.17
N PRO A 43 -4.47 -3.45 3.30
CA PRO A 43 -3.26 -4.27 3.22
C PRO A 43 -2.57 -4.35 4.59
N GLY A 44 -2.26 -5.58 5.02
CA GLY A 44 -1.57 -5.84 6.29
C GLY A 44 -0.10 -5.39 6.25
N ASP A 45 0.48 -5.15 7.44
CA ASP A 45 1.87 -4.71 7.55
C ASP A 45 2.85 -5.75 6.97
N ASP A 46 2.57 -7.05 7.14
CA ASP A 46 3.39 -8.14 6.57
C ASP A 46 3.48 -8.09 5.03
N LEU A 47 2.39 -7.68 4.36
CA LEU A 47 2.38 -7.52 2.91
C LEU A 47 3.25 -6.32 2.49
N LEU A 48 3.20 -5.22 3.26
CA LEU A 48 4.02 -4.03 2.99
C LEU A 48 5.50 -4.35 3.18
N ASP A 49 5.84 -5.12 4.21
CA ASP A 49 7.21 -5.58 4.46
C ASP A 49 7.69 -6.52 3.34
N ALA A 50 6.84 -7.44 2.87
CA ALA A 50 7.16 -8.32 1.74
C ALA A 50 7.41 -7.52 0.43
N LEU A 51 6.59 -6.51 0.14
CA LEU A 51 6.79 -5.61 -1.00
C LEU A 51 8.10 -4.82 -0.87
N GLY A 52 8.39 -4.29 0.32
CA GLY A 52 9.63 -3.56 0.60
C GLY A 52 10.89 -4.43 0.51
N GLY A 53 10.76 -5.74 0.69
CA GLY A 53 11.85 -6.71 0.48
C GLY A 53 12.15 -7.02 -1.00
N THR A 54 11.36 -6.51 -1.94
CA THR A 54 11.59 -6.73 -3.38
C THR A 54 12.63 -5.75 -3.93
N ALA A 55 13.18 -6.07 -5.11
CA ALA A 55 14.15 -5.22 -5.79
C ALA A 55 13.54 -3.89 -6.29
N ASP A 56 12.25 -3.89 -6.60
CA ASP A 56 11.48 -2.72 -7.02
C ASP A 56 10.06 -2.82 -6.42
N PRO A 57 9.84 -2.20 -5.23
CA PRO A 57 8.56 -2.25 -4.54
C PRO A 57 7.40 -1.61 -5.32
N ASP A 58 7.67 -0.57 -6.11
CA ASP A 58 6.65 0.09 -6.94
C ASP A 58 6.16 -0.86 -8.05
N LEU A 59 7.09 -1.51 -8.76
CA LEU A 59 6.77 -2.50 -9.77
C LEU A 59 6.07 -3.74 -9.17
N ALA A 60 6.51 -4.19 -8.00
CA ALA A 60 5.89 -5.32 -7.30
C ALA A 60 4.43 -5.03 -6.92
N LEU A 61 4.14 -3.83 -6.41
CA LEU A 61 2.78 -3.39 -6.10
C LEU A 61 1.90 -3.33 -7.36
N ASP A 62 2.39 -2.70 -8.43
CA ASP A 62 1.65 -2.62 -9.70
C ASP A 62 1.36 -4.01 -10.27
N GLY A 63 2.32 -4.93 -10.23
CA GLY A 63 2.17 -6.31 -10.67
C GLY A 63 1.12 -7.07 -9.85
N LEU A 64 1.14 -6.94 -8.53
CA LEU A 64 0.17 -7.56 -7.63
C LEU A 64 -1.26 -7.08 -7.92
N LEU A 65 -1.45 -5.76 -8.03
CA LEU A 65 -2.77 -5.18 -8.31
C LEU A 65 -3.32 -5.64 -9.66
N ARG A 66 -2.45 -5.74 -10.68
CA ARG A 66 -2.83 -6.25 -12.01
C ARG A 66 -3.22 -7.74 -11.95
N LEU A 67 -2.52 -8.55 -11.17
CA LEU A 67 -2.86 -9.96 -10.99
C LEU A 67 -4.20 -10.14 -10.27
N LEU A 68 -4.45 -9.37 -9.21
CA LEU A 68 -5.71 -9.41 -8.48
C LEU A 68 -6.89 -8.95 -9.34
N ALA A 69 -6.72 -7.89 -10.13
CA ALA A 69 -7.75 -7.44 -11.08
C ALA A 69 -8.07 -8.53 -12.12
N ALA A 70 -7.05 -9.17 -12.69
CA ALA A 70 -7.25 -10.29 -13.61
C ALA A 70 -7.95 -11.48 -12.92
N ALA A 71 -7.60 -11.79 -11.68
CA ALA A 71 -8.25 -12.86 -10.92
C ALA A 71 -9.74 -12.57 -10.66
N ASP A 72 -10.10 -11.31 -10.41
CA ASP A 72 -11.50 -10.88 -10.28
C ASP A 72 -12.26 -11.08 -11.59
N GLU A 73 -11.68 -10.69 -12.73
CA GLU A 73 -12.27 -10.91 -14.06
C GLU A 73 -12.52 -12.39 -14.36
N HIS A 74 -11.68 -13.28 -13.82
CA HIS A 74 -11.80 -14.73 -13.97
C HIS A 74 -12.62 -15.41 -12.86
N GLY A 75 -13.15 -14.65 -11.90
CA GLY A 75 -13.97 -15.17 -10.80
C GLY A 75 -13.19 -15.95 -9.73
N VAL A 76 -11.86 -15.89 -9.72
CA VAL A 76 -10.98 -16.59 -8.75
C VAL A 76 -10.37 -15.63 -7.72
N GLY A 77 -10.70 -14.34 -7.78
CA GLY A 77 -10.14 -13.33 -6.86
C GLY A 77 -10.49 -13.52 -5.38
N GLY A 78 -11.51 -14.33 -5.06
CA GLY A 78 -11.83 -14.70 -3.68
C GLY A 78 -10.87 -15.73 -3.07
N GLU A 79 -10.18 -16.52 -3.91
CA GLU A 79 -9.21 -17.52 -3.44
C GLU A 79 -7.83 -16.92 -3.15
N LEU A 80 -7.56 -15.72 -3.68
CA LEU A 80 -6.28 -15.03 -3.57
C LEU A 80 -6.23 -13.94 -2.48
N ARG A 81 -7.34 -13.70 -1.77
CA ARG A 81 -7.47 -12.68 -0.72
C ARG A 81 -7.63 -13.32 0.65
#